data_AF-A0A815RN83-F1
#
_entry.id   AF-A0A815RN83-F1
#
_cell.length_a   1.000
_cell.length_b   1.000
_cell.length_c   1.000
_cell.angle_alpha   90.00
_cell.angle_beta   90.00
_cell.angle_gamma   90.00
#
_symmetry.space_group_name_H-M   'P 1'
#
loop_
_entity.id
_entity.type
_entity.pdbx_description
1 polymer ?
#
loop_
_entity_poly.entity_id
_entity_poly.type
_entity_poly.pdbx_seq_one_letter_code
_entity_poly.pdbx_strand_id
1 'polypeptide(L)'
;VIIFPPCSNTYDYTLPVCGEYPCYLDIPLLGIWDTVINSIIPTTIITIFSIIVLARVYIQKRRLNRANRWRRQRKMTIQLFSICILYLAANVPLNLIIFGHICGLPYHFGADVQVYANYLCYFVTLLFPFVCLSTLSEMRKKLQWKGLLLFRRSRYTATINPK
;
A
#
# COMPACT_ATOMS: atom_id res chain seq x y z
N VAL A 1 -21.67 16.53 -4.27
CA VAL A 1 -22.99 15.91 -4.54
C VAL A 1 -22.83 14.42 -4.28
N ILE A 2 -23.52 13.88 -3.28
CA ILE A 2 -23.52 12.43 -3.04
C ILE A 2 -24.66 11.88 -3.91
N ILE A 3 -24.30 11.29 -5.04
CA ILE A 3 -25.25 10.66 -5.95
C ILE A 3 -25.50 9.26 -5.39
N PHE A 4 -26.69 9.01 -4.85
CA PHE A 4 -27.13 7.64 -4.57
C PHE A 4 -27.75 7.11 -5.87
N PRO A 5 -27.09 6.21 -6.60
CA PRO A 5 -27.69 5.59 -7.78
C PRO A 5 -28.94 4.80 -7.34
N PRO A 6 -30.05 4.84 -8.12
CA PRO A 6 -31.27 4.12 -7.80
C PRO A 6 -31.11 2.63 -8.15
N CYS A 7 -30.21 1.95 -7.46
CA CYS A 7 -29.95 0.52 -7.66
C CYS A 7 -29.99 -0.22 -6.32
N SER A 8 -30.51 -1.45 -6.33
CA SER A 8 -30.52 -2.32 -5.16
C SER A 8 -29.24 -3.14 -5.17
N ASN A 9 -28.40 -2.97 -4.14
CA ASN A 9 -27.21 -3.82 -3.97
C ASN A 9 -27.64 -5.26 -3.65
N THR A 10 -27.00 -6.22 -4.30
CA THR A 10 -27.04 -7.62 -3.91
C THR A 10 -25.83 -7.89 -3.01
N TYR A 11 -26.06 -8.55 -1.88
CA TYR A 11 -25.01 -8.91 -0.93
C TYR A 11 -24.88 -10.42 -0.91
N ASP A 12 -23.72 -10.92 -1.34
CA ASP A 12 -23.38 -12.32 -1.18
C ASP A 12 -22.45 -12.47 0.03
N TYR A 13 -22.96 -13.14 1.07
CA TYR A 13 -22.26 -13.34 2.34
C TYR A 13 -21.31 -14.55 2.30
N THR A 14 -21.25 -15.29 1.19
CA THR A 14 -20.33 -16.43 1.03
C THR A 14 -18.92 -15.97 0.65
N LEU A 15 -18.78 -14.73 0.19
CA LEU A 15 -17.52 -14.14 -0.21
C LEU A 15 -16.82 -13.47 0.98
N PRO A 16 -15.47 -13.48 1.02
CA PRO A 16 -14.69 -12.86 2.09
C PRO A 16 -14.77 -11.32 2.09
N VAL A 17 -15.41 -10.71 1.09
CA VAL A 17 -15.58 -9.27 0.94
C VAL A 17 -17.06 -8.93 0.85
N CYS A 18 -17.55 -8.09 1.77
CA CYS A 18 -18.91 -7.58 1.69
C CYS A 18 -19.03 -6.58 0.53
N GLY A 19 -19.94 -6.86 -0.42
CA GLY A 19 -20.22 -5.96 -1.54
C GLY A 19 -19.13 -5.99 -2.62
N GLU A 20 -18.70 -7.18 -3.04
CA GLU A 20 -17.74 -7.35 -4.14
C GLU A 20 -18.19 -6.65 -5.43
N TYR A 21 -19.49 -6.69 -5.72
CA TYR A 21 -20.09 -6.03 -6.88
C TYR A 21 -21.16 -5.02 -6.45
N PRO A 22 -20.78 -3.76 -6.17
CA PRO A 22 -21.76 -2.73 -5.89
C PRO A 22 -22.57 -2.40 -7.16
N CYS A 23 -23.88 -2.18 -6.98
CA CYS A 23 -24.83 -1.99 -8.07
C CYS A 23 -24.56 -0.76 -8.96
N TYR A 24 -23.71 0.16 -8.51
CA TYR A 24 -23.29 1.29 -9.34
C TYR A 24 -22.39 0.87 -10.50
N LEU A 25 -21.77 -0.31 -10.44
CA LEU A 25 -20.95 -0.86 -11.53
C LEU A 25 -21.78 -1.28 -12.75
N ASP A 26 -23.07 -1.60 -12.56
CA ASP A 26 -24.00 -1.87 -13.67
C ASP A 26 -24.28 -0.61 -14.51
N ILE A 27 -24.09 0.57 -13.93
CA ILE A 27 -24.22 1.83 -14.67
C ILE A 27 -22.93 2.04 -15.46
N PRO A 28 -22.95 1.95 -16.80
CA PRO A 28 -21.74 1.89 -17.62
C PRO A 28 -20.83 3.10 -17.44
N LEU A 29 -21.41 4.29 -17.21
CA LEU A 29 -20.64 5.51 -16.96
C LEU A 29 -19.86 5.45 -15.64
N LEU A 30 -20.49 4.96 -14.56
CA LEU A 30 -19.87 4.86 -13.24
C LEU A 30 -18.88 3.70 -13.19
N GLY A 31 -19.20 2.56 -13.82
CA GLY A 31 -18.29 1.44 -13.96
C GLY A 31 -17.00 1.81 -14.69
N ILE A 32 -17.09 2.54 -15.81
CA ILE A 32 -15.92 3.04 -16.55
C ILE A 32 -15.14 4.05 -15.70
N TRP A 33 -15.82 4.95 -15.00
CA TRP A 33 -15.16 5.93 -14.14
C TRP A 33 -14.33 5.24 -13.05
N ASP A 34 -14.91 4.25 -12.36
CA ASP A 34 -14.22 3.57 -11.26
C ASP A 34 -13.06 2.70 -11.75
N THR A 35 -13.28 1.93 -12.83
CA THR A 35 -12.22 1.07 -13.39
C THR A 35 -11.09 1.88 -14.04
N VAL A 36 -11.41 2.86 -14.88
CA VAL A 36 -10.40 3.61 -15.64
C VAL A 36 -9.74 4.68 -14.79
N ILE A 37 -10.54 5.55 -14.15
CA ILE A 37 -10.02 6.74 -13.48
C ILE A 37 -9.52 6.42 -12.08
N ASN A 38 -10.22 5.56 -11.32
CA ASN A 38 -9.82 5.24 -9.96
C ASN A 38 -8.85 4.05 -9.86
N SER A 39 -8.82 3.15 -10.85
CA SER A 39 -7.89 2.00 -10.85
C SER A 39 -6.75 2.13 -11.87
N ILE A 40 -7.04 2.19 -13.17
CA ILE A 40 -6.01 2.07 -14.21
C ILE A 40 -5.06 3.27 -14.24
N ILE A 41 -5.59 4.50 -14.25
CA ILE A 41 -4.77 5.73 -14.29
C ILE A 41 -3.81 5.82 -13.09
N PRO A 42 -4.26 5.73 -11.83
CA PRO A 42 -3.35 5.81 -10.69
C PRO A 42 -2.33 4.66 -10.68
N THR A 43 -2.72 3.43 -11.05
CA THR A 43 -1.77 2.31 -11.10
C THR A 43 -0.66 2.56 -12.14
N THR A 44 -1.01 3.03 -13.34
CA THR A 44 -0.02 3.32 -14.40
C THR A 44 0.91 4.45 -13.98
N ILE A 45 0.37 5.53 -13.39
CA ILE A 45 1.16 6.64 -12.84
C ILE A 45 2.13 6.13 -11.77
N ILE A 46 1.65 5.38 -10.77
CA ILE A 46 2.47 4.84 -9.68
C ILE A 46 3.59 3.96 -10.25
N THR A 47 3.28 3.12 -11.24
CA THR A 47 4.27 2.25 -11.90
C THR A 47 5.36 3.07 -12.59
N ILE A 48 4.99 4.07 -13.39
CA ILE A 48 5.95 4.94 -14.11
C ILE A 48 6.83 5.70 -13.12
N PHE A 49 6.25 6.34 -12.11
CA PHE A 49 7.00 7.09 -11.09
C PHE A 49 7.93 6.18 -10.28
N SER A 50 7.49 4.95 -9.97
CA SER A 50 8.33 3.96 -9.28
C SER A 50 9.57 3.60 -10.08
N ILE A 51 9.42 3.36 -11.39
CA ILE A 51 10.53 3.08 -12.30
C ILE A 51 11.47 4.29 -12.40
N ILE A 52 10.93 5.50 -12.55
CA ILE A 52 11.72 6.74 -12.62
C ILE A 52 12.53 6.94 -11.34
N VAL A 53 11.92 6.73 -10.17
CA VAL A 53 12.60 6.86 -8.88
C VAL A 53 13.73 5.85 -8.76
N LEU A 54 13.51 4.58 -9.15
CA LEU A 54 14.53 3.55 -9.15
C LEU A 54 15.70 3.89 -10.08
N ALA A 55 15.41 4.33 -11.30
CA ALA A 55 16.41 4.77 -12.26
C ALA A 55 17.21 5.97 -11.73
N ARG A 56 16.54 6.97 -11.13
CA ARG A 56 17.21 8.12 -10.50
C ARG A 56 18.13 7.68 -9.38
N VAL A 57 17.69 6.78 -8.49
CA VAL A 57 18.55 6.24 -7.41
C VAL A 57 19.78 5.56 -7.97
N TYR A 58 19.63 4.74 -9.02
CA TYR A 58 20.75 4.05 -9.64
C TYR A 58 21.78 5.02 -10.24
N ILE A 59 21.31 6.01 -11.01
CA ILE A 59 22.15 7.04 -11.62
C ILE A 59 22.83 7.91 -10.55
N GLN A 60 22.09 8.28 -9.52
CA GLN A 60 22.56 9.18 -8.46
C GLN A 60 23.55 8.48 -7.52
N LYS A 61 23.40 7.17 -7.30
CA LYS A 61 24.41 6.31 -6.65
C LYS A 61 25.73 6.31 -7.42
N ARG A 62 25.67 6.31 -8.76
CA ARG A 62 26.85 6.29 -9.63
C ARG A 62 27.52 7.68 -9.74
N ARG A 63 26.74 8.77 -9.71
CA ARG A 63 27.26 10.16 -9.83
C ARG A 63 27.78 10.78 -8.53
N LEU A 64 27.13 10.53 -7.39
CA LEU A 64 27.42 11.23 -6.14
C LEU A 64 28.15 10.32 -5.15
N ASN A 65 29.49 10.25 -5.26
CA ASN A 65 30.39 9.68 -4.26
C ASN A 65 30.42 10.46 -2.90
N ARG A 66 29.35 11.22 -2.57
CA ARG A 66 29.23 12.01 -1.33
C ARG A 66 28.33 11.28 -0.33
N ALA A 67 28.96 10.48 0.54
CA ALA A 67 28.30 9.56 1.47
C ALA A 67 27.29 10.20 2.45
N ASN A 68 27.48 11.46 2.86
CA ASN A 68 26.72 12.03 3.99
C ASN A 68 25.33 12.58 3.59
N ARG A 69 25.24 13.36 2.51
CA ARG A 69 23.95 13.88 1.99
C ARG A 69 23.11 12.77 1.35
N TRP A 70 23.77 11.72 0.85
CA TRP A 70 23.16 10.49 0.33
C TRP A 70 22.37 9.70 1.38
N ARG A 71 22.87 9.58 2.62
CA ARG A 71 22.17 8.82 3.67
C ARG A 71 20.77 9.36 3.97
N ARG A 72 20.56 10.68 3.92
CA ARG A 72 19.25 11.30 4.19
C ARG A 72 18.29 11.13 3.01
N GLN A 73 18.74 11.37 1.78
CA GLN A 73 17.90 11.18 0.60
C GLN A 73 17.56 9.71 0.35
N ARG A 74 18.52 8.80 0.53
CA ARG A 74 18.31 7.36 0.38
C ARG A 74 17.23 6.82 1.33
N LYS A 75 17.11 7.33 2.56
CA LYS A 75 16.06 6.90 3.49
C LYS A 75 14.66 7.25 2.98
N MET A 76 14.45 8.48 2.51
CA MET A 76 13.17 8.92 1.97
C MET A 76 12.82 8.15 0.69
N THR A 77 13.82 7.88 -0.15
CA THR A 77 13.59 7.11 -1.37
C THR A 77 13.31 5.64 -1.09
N ILE A 78 14.00 5.01 -0.11
CA ILE A 78 13.68 3.63 0.31
C ILE A 78 12.26 3.57 0.88
N GLN A 79 11.81 4.57 1.65
CA GLN A 79 10.44 4.64 2.15
C GLN A 79 9.43 4.64 1.00
N LEU A 80 9.60 5.57 0.06
CA LEU A 80 8.72 5.70 -1.09
C LEU A 80 8.73 4.41 -1.92
N PHE A 81 9.90 3.81 -2.10
CA PHE A 81 10.09 2.57 -2.85
C PHE A 81 9.44 1.37 -2.16
N SER A 82 9.58 1.21 -0.84
CA SER A 82 8.90 0.14 -0.09
C SER A 82 7.39 0.27 -0.17
N ILE A 83 6.86 1.50 -0.11
CA ILE A 83 5.43 1.77 -0.29
C ILE A 83 4.99 1.39 -1.72
N CYS A 84 5.78 1.79 -2.73
CA CYS A 84 5.48 1.48 -4.13
C CYS A 84 5.54 -0.03 -4.41
N ILE A 85 6.52 -0.76 -3.89
CA ILE A 85 6.58 -2.23 -4.03
C ILE A 85 5.38 -2.87 -3.37
N LEU A 86 5.04 -2.47 -2.14
CA LEU A 86 3.90 -3.06 -1.42
C LEU A 86 2.61 -2.85 -2.21
N TYR A 87 2.44 -1.65 -2.77
CA TYR A 87 1.30 -1.31 -3.62
C TYR A 87 1.30 -2.13 -4.93
N LEU A 88 2.44 -2.21 -5.63
CA LEU A 88 2.56 -2.98 -6.87
C LEU A 88 2.38 -4.48 -6.64
N ALA A 89 2.91 -5.04 -5.56
CA ALA A 89 2.78 -6.47 -5.25
C ALA A 89 1.32 -6.89 -5.08
N ALA A 90 0.47 -6.01 -4.53
CA ALA A 90 -0.96 -6.27 -4.40
C ALA A 90 -1.76 -5.92 -5.67
N ASN A 91 -1.40 -4.83 -6.38
CA ASN A 91 -2.17 -4.36 -7.54
C ASN A 91 -1.78 -5.03 -8.86
N VAL A 92 -0.55 -5.48 -9.05
CA VAL A 92 -0.10 -6.15 -10.28
C VAL A 92 -0.91 -7.41 -10.59
N PRO A 93 -1.12 -8.37 -9.65
CA PRO A 93 -1.91 -9.56 -9.95
C PRO A 93 -3.35 -9.21 -10.33
N LEU A 94 -3.94 -8.20 -9.68
CA LEU A 94 -5.29 -7.71 -9.93
C LEU A 94 -5.42 -7.08 -11.34
N ASN A 95 -4.49 -6.18 -11.68
CA ASN A 95 -4.47 -5.55 -13.01
C ASN A 95 -4.18 -6.55 -14.13
N LEU A 96 -3.38 -7.59 -13.88
CA LEU A 96 -3.09 -8.62 -14.88
C LEU A 96 -4.36 -9.41 -15.24
N ILE A 97 -5.19 -9.74 -14.25
CA ILE A 97 -6.46 -10.45 -14.44
C ILE A 97 -7.47 -9.55 -15.18
N ILE A 98 -7.62 -8.30 -14.76
CA ILE A 98 -8.50 -7.31 -15.42
C ILE A 98 -8.09 -7.12 -16.89
N PHE A 99 -6.78 -6.99 -17.16
CA PHE A 99 -6.27 -6.87 -18.52
C PHE A 99 -6.56 -8.15 -19.33
N GLY A 100 -6.44 -9.32 -18.70
CA GLY A 100 -6.84 -10.58 -19.29
C GLY A 100 -8.31 -10.59 -19.73
N HIS A 101 -9.23 -10.14 -18.88
CA HIS A 101 -10.65 -10.04 -19.23
C HIS A 101 -10.91 -9.07 -20.38
N ILE A 102 -10.22 -7.92 -20.40
CA ILE A 102 -10.31 -6.96 -21.51
C ILE A 102 -9.81 -7.57 -22.83
N CYS A 103 -8.79 -8.43 -22.79
CA CYS A 103 -8.27 -9.16 -23.95
C CYS A 103 -9.16 -10.35 -24.38
N GLY A 104 -10.30 -10.58 -23.73
CA GLY A 104 -11.26 -11.63 -24.10
C GLY A 104 -11.17 -12.91 -23.27
N LEU A 105 -10.47 -12.92 -22.12
CA LEU A 105 -10.56 -14.07 -21.21
C LEU A 105 -11.96 -14.14 -20.57
N PRO A 106 -12.54 -15.35 -20.45
CA PRO A 106 -13.83 -15.54 -19.79
C PRO A 106 -13.79 -14.99 -18.37
N TYR A 107 -14.86 -14.30 -17.95
CA TYR A 107 -15.02 -13.74 -16.60
C TYR A 107 -14.76 -14.76 -15.46
N HIS A 108 -15.05 -16.05 -15.70
CA HIS A 108 -14.83 -17.11 -14.72
C HIS A 108 -13.34 -17.43 -14.48
N PHE A 109 -12.44 -17.07 -15.40
CA PHE A 109 -11.02 -17.32 -15.24
C PHE A 109 -10.40 -16.31 -14.28
N GLY A 110 -10.08 -16.76 -13.07
CA GLY A 110 -9.38 -15.94 -12.07
C GLY A 110 -10.30 -15.13 -11.16
N ALA A 111 -11.62 -15.37 -11.17
CA ALA A 111 -12.57 -14.74 -10.26
C ALA A 111 -12.17 -14.97 -8.78
N ASP A 112 -11.86 -16.21 -8.39
CA ASP A 112 -11.39 -16.51 -7.03
C ASP A 112 -10.12 -15.73 -6.69
N VAL A 113 -9.16 -15.69 -7.60
CA VAL A 113 -7.88 -15.00 -7.42
C VAL A 113 -8.09 -13.48 -7.29
N GLN A 114 -9.03 -12.92 -8.04
CA GLN A 114 -9.40 -11.51 -7.98
C GLN A 114 -9.99 -11.15 -6.61
N VAL A 115 -10.85 -12.00 -6.04
CA VAL A 115 -11.42 -11.82 -4.69
C VAL A 115 -10.33 -11.78 -3.63
N TYR A 116 -9.42 -12.76 -3.64
CA TYR A 116 -8.31 -12.80 -2.68
C TYR A 116 -7.32 -11.65 -2.87
N ALA A 117 -7.05 -11.25 -4.12
CA ALA A 117 -6.19 -10.10 -4.43
C ALA A 117 -6.81 -8.79 -3.94
N ASN A 118 -8.11 -8.60 -4.12
CA ASN A 118 -8.82 -7.42 -3.62
C ASN A 118 -8.81 -7.37 -2.10
N TYR A 119 -9.03 -8.52 -1.45
CA TYR A 119 -8.91 -8.64 0.01
C TYR A 119 -7.51 -8.25 0.51
N LEU A 120 -6.44 -8.71 -0.16
CA LEU A 120 -5.06 -8.34 0.17
C LEU A 120 -4.78 -6.83 0.03
N CYS A 121 -5.39 -6.15 -0.95
CA CYS A 121 -5.26 -4.70 -1.12
C CYS A 121 -5.76 -3.90 0.11
N TYR A 122 -6.80 -4.38 0.79
CA TYR A 122 -7.26 -3.76 2.05
C TYR A 122 -6.21 -3.86 3.15
N PHE A 123 -5.52 -5.00 3.27
CA PHE A 123 -4.41 -5.13 4.23
C PHE A 123 -3.24 -4.21 3.90
N VAL A 124 -2.94 -3.98 2.63
CA VAL A 124 -1.91 -3.02 2.23
C VAL A 124 -2.22 -1.61 2.74
N THR A 125 -3.48 -1.19 2.66
CA THR A 125 -3.94 0.10 3.19
C THR A 125 -3.77 0.19 4.71
N LEU A 126 -4.07 -0.90 5.43
CA LEU A 126 -3.85 -0.99 6.88
C LEU A 126 -2.36 -0.99 7.27
N LEU A 127 -1.50 -1.60 6.44
CA LEU A 127 -0.06 -1.68 6.67
C LEU A 127 0.68 -0.38 6.30
N PHE A 128 0.07 0.46 5.47
CA PHE A 128 0.62 1.74 5.02
C PHE A 128 1.12 2.66 6.15
N PRO A 129 0.34 2.95 7.22
CA PRO A 129 0.82 3.75 8.35
C PRO A 129 1.98 3.09 9.08
N PHE A 130 2.02 1.76 9.20
CA PHE A 130 3.13 1.05 9.85
C PHE A 130 4.42 1.14 9.04
N VAL A 131 4.34 1.04 7.70
CA VAL A 131 5.49 1.24 6.81
C VAL A 131 5.98 2.69 6.89
N CYS A 132 5.07 3.67 6.93
CA CYS A 132 5.44 5.07 7.11
C CYS A 132 6.12 5.33 8.48
N LEU A 133 5.52 4.84 9.57
CA LEU A 133 6.02 5.03 10.93
C LEU A 133 7.38 4.33 11.17
N SER A 134 7.55 3.11 10.67
CA SER A 134 8.80 2.34 10.79
C SER A 134 9.97 3.00 10.06
N THR A 135 9.68 3.79 9.02
CA THR A 135 10.70 4.46 8.21
C THR A 135 11.03 5.87 8.70
N LEU A 136 10.17 6.49 9.51
CA LEU A 136 10.49 7.73 10.23
C LEU A 136 11.57 7.47 11.30
N SER A 137 12.82 7.63 10.88
CA SER A 137 13.97 7.36 11.75
C SER A 137 14.08 8.25 13.00
N GLU A 138 13.33 9.36 13.06
CA GLU A 138 13.23 10.22 14.25
C GLU A 138 12.28 9.63 15.31
N MET A 139 11.17 9.04 14.89
CA MET A 139 10.21 8.37 15.78
C MET A 139 10.81 7.08 16.33
N ARG A 140 11.53 6.30 15.52
CA ARG A 140 12.23 5.09 15.98
C ARG A 140 13.29 5.41 17.03
N LYS A 141 14.02 6.51 16.89
CA LYS A 141 14.94 7.00 17.93
C LYS A 141 14.16 7.37 19.18
N LYS A 142 13.09 8.17 19.10
CA LYS A 142 12.29 8.52 20.29
C LYS A 142 11.66 7.30 20.98
N LEU A 143 11.19 6.31 20.24
CA LEU A 143 10.61 5.08 20.78
C LEU A 143 11.66 4.19 21.45
N GLN A 144 12.84 4.04 20.83
CA GLN A 144 13.97 3.34 21.44
C GLN A 144 14.47 4.06 22.69
N TRP A 145 14.52 5.40 22.68
CA TRP A 145 14.85 6.21 23.85
C TRP A 145 13.81 6.07 24.97
N LYS A 146 12.51 6.07 24.67
CA LYS A 146 11.45 5.80 25.66
C LYS A 146 11.55 4.37 26.21
N GLY A 147 11.81 3.37 25.38
CA GLY A 147 12.04 1.99 25.80
C GLY A 147 13.26 1.84 26.71
N LEU A 148 14.37 2.51 26.38
CA LEU A 148 15.59 2.57 27.21
C LEU A 148 15.37 3.33 28.51
N LEU A 149 14.59 4.41 28.50
CA LEU A 149 14.22 5.17 29.69
C LEU A 149 13.30 4.36 30.62
N LEU A 150 12.34 3.62 30.07
CA LEU A 150 11.50 2.70 30.83
C LEU A 150 12.32 1.55 31.44
N PHE A 151 13.29 1.00 30.69
CA PHE A 151 14.21 -0.02 31.20
C PHE A 151 15.16 0.53 32.29
N ARG A 152 15.64 1.77 32.15
CA ARG A 152 16.43 2.46 33.20
C ARG A 152 15.60 2.77 34.44
N ARG A 153 14.32 3.15 34.27
CA ARG A 153 13.39 3.39 35.39
C ARG A 153 13.12 2.10 36.17
N SER A 154 12.92 0.98 35.48
CA SER A 154 12.70 -0.33 36.11
C SER A 154 13.94 -0.87 36.85
N ARG A 155 15.17 -0.52 36.43
CA ARG A 155 16.39 -0.88 37.17
C ARG A 155 16.60 -0.06 38.44
N TYR A 156 16.13 1.19 38.50
CA TYR A 156 16.28 2.04 39.68
C TYR A 156 15.32 1.69 40.83
N THR A 157 14.13 1.17 40.52
CA THR A 157 13.19 0.68 41.55
C THR A 157 13.57 -0.69 42.12
N ALA A 158 14.42 -1.47 41.44
CA ALA A 158 14.89 -2.76 41.93
C ALA A 158 16.09 -2.66 42.91
N THR A 159 16.71 -1.48 43.04
CA THR A 159 17.89 -1.25 43.90
C THR A 159 17.58 -0.58 45.24
N ILE A 160 16.30 -0.32 45.57
CA ILE A 160 15.88 0.26 46.84
C ILE A 160 15.07 -0.77 47.64
N ASN A 161 15.73 -1.83 48.08
CA ASN A 161 15.45 -2.49 49.36
C ASN A 161 16.58 -3.47 49.66
N PRO A 162 17.42 -3.14 50.65
CA PRO A 162 17.42 -3.98 51.84
C PRO A 162 17.44 -3.14 53.11
N LYS A 163 16.34 -3.21 53.87
CA LYS A 163 16.36 -3.14 55.34
C LYS A 163 15.33 -4.11 55.88
#